data_AF-A0A973CYV1-F1
#
_entry.id   AF-A0A973CYV1-F1
#
_cell.length_a   1.000
_cell.length_b   1.000
_cell.length_c   1.000
_cell.angle_alpha   90.00
_cell.angle_beta   90.00
_cell.angle_gamma   90.00
#
_symmetry.space_group_name_H-M   'P 1'
#
loop_
_entity.id
_entity.type
_entity.pdbx_description
1 polymer ?
#
loop_
_entity_poly.entity_id
_entity_poly.type
_entity_poly.pdbx_seq_one_letter_code
_entity_poly.pdbx_strand_id
1 'polypeptide(L)'
;MHTLRLLPLTAILSMSLITGCATKVANWDYIELEAQKDAAMADESAAKSIQRAQMNVELGKTEELAYYAPRHLIMAQEQLLEARNMHTSGDPDGEVKPIAIASKKAIEAGLKTKKSVITTLRPALKHKAKLLEIKADKYYPEDYQAITATIVELIDLIEDGKISEAQLGQKALLLRMHNNEVDTIEFIQLQAIKDQLSNIQSKGGDSIAPSSWKVAQRSLLKAQALIAKTPRAKKQIMQVTHDAQRAADHADIITNFSNELNDANSDNAEAIALRVERWLYRVSVALKHDDIRHRPFSEQAATLATEVEKIMRKSH
;
A
#
# COMPACT_ATOMS: atom_id res chain seq x y z
N MET A 1 2.75 19.77 -74.34
CA MET A 1 3.80 20.76 -74.10
C MET A 1 3.88 21.00 -72.61
N HIS A 2 5.02 20.66 -72.03
CA HIS A 2 5.35 20.80 -70.61
C HIS A 2 5.32 22.26 -70.16
N THR A 3 4.82 22.50 -68.95
CA THR A 3 5.51 23.34 -67.95
C THR A 3 5.03 22.95 -66.55
N LEU A 4 5.84 22.15 -65.84
CA LEU A 4 5.80 22.06 -64.38
C LEU A 4 6.30 23.40 -63.81
N ARG A 5 5.56 24.00 -62.87
CA ARG A 5 6.05 25.05 -61.99
C ARG A 5 6.07 24.51 -60.56
N LEU A 6 7.29 24.36 -60.03
CA LEU A 6 7.61 24.05 -58.64
C LEU A 6 7.26 25.26 -57.76
N LEU A 7 6.44 25.03 -56.72
CA LEU A 7 6.23 25.97 -55.62
C LEU A 7 7.10 25.52 -54.42
N PRO A 8 7.82 26.44 -53.75
CA PRO A 8 8.63 26.08 -52.59
C PRO A 8 7.78 25.95 -51.33
N LEU A 9 7.99 24.83 -50.63
CA LEU A 9 7.40 24.48 -49.34
C LEU A 9 8.06 25.33 -48.25
N THR A 10 7.41 26.40 -47.79
CA THR A 10 7.83 27.15 -46.60
C THR A 10 7.37 26.41 -45.35
N ALA A 11 8.24 25.59 -44.79
CA ALA A 11 8.07 24.99 -43.46
C ALA A 11 8.21 26.09 -42.40
N ILE A 12 7.08 26.53 -41.84
CA ILE A 12 7.04 27.38 -40.66
C ILE A 12 7.39 26.49 -39.47
N LEU A 13 8.64 26.55 -39.04
CA LEU A 13 9.14 25.94 -37.82
C LEU A 13 8.56 26.72 -36.64
N SER A 14 7.41 26.29 -36.14
CA SER A 14 6.82 26.80 -34.89
C SER A 14 7.73 26.40 -33.72
N MET A 15 8.63 27.29 -33.34
CA MET A 15 9.44 27.21 -32.14
C MET A 15 8.52 27.40 -30.92
N SER A 16 7.96 26.30 -30.42
CA SER A 16 7.25 26.28 -29.14
C SER A 16 8.28 26.43 -28.03
N LEU A 17 8.61 27.68 -27.68
CA LEU A 17 9.32 27.98 -26.44
C LEU A 17 8.36 27.66 -25.29
N ILE A 18 8.50 26.46 -24.73
CA ILE A 18 7.93 26.15 -23.43
C ILE A 18 8.83 26.85 -22.41
N THR A 19 8.56 28.13 -22.15
CA THR A 19 8.98 28.77 -20.90
C THR A 19 8.10 28.19 -19.81
N GLY A 20 8.49 27.02 -19.29
CA GLY A 20 7.97 26.54 -18.02
C GLY A 20 8.51 27.47 -16.93
N CYS A 21 7.81 28.57 -16.66
CA CYS A 21 8.05 29.36 -15.47
C CYS A 21 7.91 28.42 -14.28
N ALA A 22 9.03 28.05 -13.66
CA ALA A 22 9.01 27.46 -12.34
C ALA A 22 8.12 28.34 -11.47
N THR A 23 6.99 27.81 -11.01
CA THR A 23 6.12 28.52 -10.09
C THR A 23 6.98 28.90 -8.89
N LYS A 24 7.06 30.19 -8.55
CA LYS A 24 7.83 30.71 -7.41
C LYS A 24 7.27 30.17 -6.10
N VAL A 25 8.12 29.67 -5.19
CA VAL A 25 7.70 29.31 -3.82
C VAL A 25 7.21 30.54 -3.06
N ALA A 26 6.35 30.35 -2.07
CA ALA A 26 5.64 31.48 -1.43
C ALA A 26 6.53 32.53 -0.77
N ASN A 27 7.76 32.18 -0.39
CA ASN A 27 8.74 33.06 0.25
C ASN A 27 9.88 33.51 -0.68
N TRP A 28 9.75 33.33 -2.00
CA TRP A 28 10.86 33.62 -2.92
C TRP A 28 11.32 35.08 -2.88
N ASP A 29 10.40 36.04 -2.97
CA ASP A 29 10.76 37.46 -3.01
C ASP A 29 11.46 37.90 -1.70
N TYR A 30 11.13 37.23 -0.58
CA TYR A 30 11.83 37.41 0.69
C TYR A 30 13.26 36.82 0.65
N ILE A 31 13.43 35.64 0.06
CA ILE A 31 14.75 35.00 -0.13
C ILE A 31 15.66 35.89 -0.96
N GLU A 32 15.15 36.45 -2.05
CA GLU A 32 15.91 37.34 -2.95
C GLU A 32 16.32 38.63 -2.24
N LEU A 33 15.38 39.26 -1.50
CA LEU A 33 15.67 40.46 -0.72
C LEU A 33 16.74 40.20 0.36
N GLU A 34 16.66 39.09 1.10
CA GLU A 34 17.70 38.72 2.04
C GLU A 34 19.03 38.42 1.35
N ALA A 35 19.01 37.78 0.18
CA ALA A 35 20.23 37.46 -0.55
C ALA A 35 20.99 38.72 -0.97
N GLN A 36 20.27 39.75 -1.45
CA GLN A 36 20.84 41.06 -1.77
C GLN A 36 21.48 41.72 -0.54
N LYS A 37 20.79 41.70 0.61
CA LYS A 37 21.31 42.27 1.86
C LYS A 37 22.57 41.54 2.33
N ASP A 38 22.54 40.21 2.34
CA ASP A 38 23.68 39.40 2.76
C ASP A 38 24.87 39.56 1.80
N ALA A 39 24.62 39.69 0.49
CA ALA A 39 25.66 39.96 -0.50
C ALA A 39 26.35 41.31 -0.27
N ALA A 40 25.59 42.35 0.06
CA ALA A 40 26.14 43.67 0.36
C ALA A 40 27.02 43.70 1.61
N MET A 41 26.76 42.80 2.58
CA MET A 41 27.53 42.69 3.83
C MET A 41 28.68 41.66 3.73
N ALA A 42 28.70 40.82 2.71
CA ALA A 42 29.65 39.72 2.60
C ALA A 42 31.00 40.15 2.02
N ASP A 43 32.05 40.06 2.83
CA ASP A 43 33.45 40.33 2.47
C ASP A 43 34.13 39.19 1.67
N GLU A 44 33.35 38.44 0.89
CA GLU A 44 33.87 37.36 0.03
C GLU A 44 33.65 37.64 -1.45
N SER A 45 34.48 37.02 -2.30
CA SER A 45 34.33 37.09 -3.74
C SER A 45 33.14 36.27 -4.24
N ALA A 46 32.64 36.61 -5.43
CA ALA A 46 31.58 35.85 -6.09
C ALA A 46 31.95 34.37 -6.27
N ALA A 47 33.21 34.08 -6.62
CA ALA A 47 33.71 32.71 -6.77
C ALA A 47 33.54 31.87 -5.48
N LYS A 48 33.81 32.48 -4.31
CA LYS A 48 33.63 31.80 -3.01
C LYS A 48 32.16 31.60 -2.67
N SER A 49 31.30 32.58 -2.97
CA SER A 49 29.85 32.42 -2.79
C SER A 49 29.28 31.32 -3.71
N ILE A 50 29.74 31.21 -4.95
CA ILE A 50 29.38 30.12 -5.88
C ILE A 50 29.82 28.76 -5.32
N GLN A 51 31.04 28.65 -4.80
CA GLN A 51 31.53 27.41 -4.19
C GLN A 51 30.65 26.99 -3.00
N ARG A 52 30.27 27.94 -2.13
CA ARG A 52 29.36 27.67 -1.00
C ARG A 52 27.97 27.26 -1.48
N ALA A 53 27.43 27.93 -2.49
CA ALA A 53 26.14 27.57 -3.09
C ALA A 53 26.17 26.15 -3.65
N GLN A 54 27.25 25.76 -4.35
CA GLN A 54 27.44 24.38 -4.81
C GLN A 54 27.45 23.37 -3.66
N MET A 55 28.19 23.63 -2.59
CA MET A 55 28.19 22.74 -1.41
C MET A 55 26.79 22.60 -0.80
N ASN A 56 26.00 23.68 -0.77
CA ASN A 56 24.63 23.65 -0.25
C ASN A 56 23.68 22.90 -1.18
N VAL A 57 23.81 23.02 -2.51
CA VAL A 57 23.01 22.21 -3.45
C VAL A 57 23.29 20.72 -3.26
N GLU A 58 24.55 20.33 -3.06
CA GLU A 58 24.89 18.93 -2.75
C GLU A 58 24.30 18.49 -1.41
N LEU A 59 24.36 19.33 -0.37
CA LEU A 59 23.66 19.07 0.90
C LEU A 59 22.15 18.87 0.68
N GLY A 60 21.51 19.70 -0.14
CA GLY A 60 20.10 19.58 -0.47
C GLY A 60 19.74 18.25 -1.13
N LYS A 61 20.62 17.73 -2.01
CA LYS A 61 20.46 16.40 -2.59
C LYS A 61 20.59 15.29 -1.55
N THR A 62 21.62 15.35 -0.70
CA THR A 62 21.82 14.34 0.37
C THR A 62 20.70 14.35 1.40
N GLU A 63 20.08 15.51 1.61
CA GLU A 63 18.91 15.69 2.47
C GLU A 63 17.58 15.40 1.76
N GLU A 64 17.60 14.77 0.58
CA GLU A 64 16.40 14.35 -0.16
C GLU A 64 15.41 15.49 -0.43
N LEU A 65 15.90 16.73 -0.64
CA LEU A 65 15.02 17.86 -0.95
C LEU A 65 14.26 17.63 -2.27
N ALA A 66 14.76 16.79 -3.17
CA ALA A 66 14.03 16.37 -4.36
C ALA A 66 12.66 15.73 -4.07
N TYR A 67 12.46 15.17 -2.87
CA TYR A 67 11.16 14.66 -2.43
C TYR A 67 10.45 15.63 -1.47
N TYR A 68 11.16 16.20 -0.50
CA TYR A 68 10.55 16.96 0.59
C TYR A 68 10.37 18.47 0.31
N ALA A 69 11.12 19.04 -0.62
CA ALA A 69 11.05 20.44 -1.02
C ALA A 69 11.57 20.62 -2.46
N PRO A 70 10.93 19.95 -3.45
CA PRO A 70 11.47 19.86 -4.80
C PRO A 70 11.64 21.23 -5.45
N ARG A 71 10.71 22.17 -5.23
CA ARG A 71 10.78 23.49 -5.85
C ARG A 71 11.93 24.32 -5.30
N HIS A 72 12.19 24.26 -3.99
CA HIS A 72 13.36 24.92 -3.40
C HIS A 72 14.69 24.38 -3.96
N LEU A 73 14.79 23.07 -4.20
CA LEU A 73 15.99 22.47 -4.79
C LEU A 73 16.19 22.92 -6.24
N ILE A 74 15.12 22.92 -7.05
CA ILE A 74 15.16 23.38 -8.44
C ILE A 74 15.62 24.84 -8.49
N MET A 75 15.01 25.71 -7.69
CA MET A 75 15.37 27.13 -7.66
C MET A 75 16.82 27.35 -7.23
N ALA A 76 17.31 26.59 -6.24
CA ALA A 76 18.71 26.65 -5.84
C ALA A 76 19.66 26.25 -6.99
N GLN A 77 19.31 25.24 -7.78
CA GLN A 77 20.09 24.78 -8.92
C GLN A 77 20.09 25.81 -10.06
N GLU A 78 18.94 26.42 -10.36
CA GLU A 78 18.80 27.47 -11.37
C GLU A 78 19.67 28.69 -11.02
N GLN A 79 19.59 29.17 -9.78
CA GLN A 79 20.40 30.30 -9.29
C GLN A 79 21.90 29.98 -9.27
N LEU A 80 22.28 28.75 -8.91
CA LEU A 80 23.69 28.35 -8.98
C LEU A 80 24.21 28.35 -10.43
N LEU A 81 23.40 27.88 -11.37
CA LEU A 81 23.75 27.89 -12.80
C LEU A 81 23.88 29.31 -13.32
N GLU A 82 22.93 30.19 -12.98
CA GLU A 82 22.94 31.60 -13.34
C GLU A 82 24.20 32.31 -12.82
N ALA A 83 24.51 32.19 -11.53
CA ALA A 83 25.70 32.79 -10.94
C ALA A 83 27.00 32.29 -11.60
N ARG A 84 27.08 31.01 -11.97
CA ARG A 84 28.24 30.47 -12.69
C ARG A 84 28.37 31.05 -14.09
N ASN A 85 27.27 31.21 -14.81
CA ASN A 85 27.27 31.78 -16.15
C ASN A 85 27.70 33.25 -16.12
N MET A 86 27.16 34.04 -15.19
CA MET A 86 27.54 35.44 -14.98
C MET A 86 29.03 35.57 -14.63
N HIS A 87 29.51 34.76 -13.67
CA HIS A 87 30.93 34.76 -13.29
C HIS A 87 31.85 34.40 -14.45
N THR A 88 31.48 33.41 -15.27
CA THR A 88 32.26 32.98 -16.44
C THR A 88 32.25 34.03 -17.55
N SER A 89 31.19 34.83 -17.64
CA SER A 89 31.05 35.92 -18.61
C SER A 89 31.83 37.19 -18.22
N GLY A 90 32.36 37.23 -16.99
CA GLY A 90 33.12 38.36 -16.47
C GLY A 90 32.26 39.45 -15.79
N ASP A 91 31.02 39.12 -15.42
CA ASP A 91 30.13 40.06 -14.75
C ASP A 91 30.68 40.49 -13.38
N PRO A 92 30.38 41.72 -12.92
CA PRO A 92 30.90 42.22 -11.65
C PRO A 92 30.48 41.37 -10.45
N ASP A 93 31.40 41.19 -9.48
CA ASP A 93 31.12 40.46 -8.25
C ASP A 93 29.88 40.94 -7.49
N GLY A 94 29.56 42.24 -7.58
CA GLY A 94 28.36 42.83 -6.97
C GLY A 94 27.04 42.33 -7.57
N GLU A 95 27.05 41.87 -8.81
CA GLU A 95 25.88 41.33 -9.52
C GLU A 95 25.80 39.80 -9.39
N VAL A 96 26.95 39.11 -9.43
CA VAL A 96 27.01 37.65 -9.31
C VAL A 96 26.71 37.16 -7.88
N LYS A 97 27.23 37.87 -6.87
CA LYS A 97 27.18 37.43 -5.47
C LYS A 97 25.75 37.29 -4.92
N PRO A 98 24.81 38.23 -5.14
CA PRO A 98 23.41 38.07 -4.73
C PRO A 98 22.77 36.79 -5.28
N ILE A 99 23.01 36.45 -6.54
CA ILE A 99 22.45 35.25 -7.20
C ILE A 99 23.02 33.97 -6.56
N ALA A 100 24.32 33.92 -6.31
CA ALA A 100 24.95 32.79 -5.61
C ALA A 100 24.42 32.63 -4.16
N ILE A 101 24.20 33.74 -3.45
CA ILE A 101 23.64 33.72 -2.10
C ILE A 101 22.16 33.32 -2.11
N ALA A 102 21.40 33.74 -3.13
CA ALA A 102 20.01 33.32 -3.31
C ALA A 102 19.90 31.80 -3.48
N SER A 103 20.81 31.18 -4.25
CA SER A 103 20.92 29.72 -4.35
C SER A 103 21.11 29.06 -2.97
N LYS A 104 22.06 29.56 -2.16
CA LYS A 104 22.29 29.06 -0.80
C LYS A 104 21.04 29.19 0.08
N LYS A 105 20.39 30.36 0.06
CA LYS A 105 19.19 30.62 0.87
C LYS A 105 17.99 29.78 0.44
N ALA A 106 17.85 29.48 -0.85
CA ALA A 106 16.83 28.54 -1.35
C ALA A 106 16.99 27.15 -0.73
N ILE A 107 18.23 26.64 -0.58
CA ILE A 107 18.49 25.38 0.13
C ILE A 107 18.15 25.50 1.62
N GLU A 108 18.56 26.57 2.29
CA GLU A 108 18.25 26.78 3.71
C GLU A 108 16.73 26.83 3.95
N ALA A 109 15.99 27.48 3.06
CA ALA A 109 14.52 27.48 3.06
C ALA A 109 13.96 26.07 2.77
N GLY A 110 14.49 25.34 1.79
CA GLY A 110 14.10 23.97 1.49
C GLY A 110 14.30 23.01 2.67
N LEU A 111 15.39 23.15 3.43
CA LEU A 111 15.63 22.38 4.66
C LEU A 111 14.60 22.70 5.75
N LYS A 112 14.21 23.97 5.90
CA LYS A 112 13.11 24.37 6.80
C LYS A 112 11.78 23.77 6.33
N THR A 113 11.49 23.82 5.03
CA THR A 113 10.30 23.21 4.42
C THR A 113 10.27 21.71 4.66
N LYS A 114 11.37 20.98 4.46
CA LYS A 114 11.48 19.55 4.77
C LYS A 114 11.07 19.26 6.22
N LYS A 115 11.56 20.05 7.18
CA LYS A 115 11.17 19.91 8.59
C LYS A 115 9.66 20.14 8.79
N SER A 116 9.08 21.12 8.10
CA SER A 116 7.64 21.40 8.11
C SER A 116 6.83 20.25 7.50
N VAL A 117 7.25 19.70 6.35
CA VAL A 117 6.64 18.54 5.71
C VAL A 117 6.65 17.33 6.64
N ILE A 118 7.83 16.97 7.18
CA ILE A 118 7.97 15.82 8.09
C ILE A 118 7.10 16.00 9.33
N THR A 119 6.98 17.22 9.85
CA THR A 119 6.18 17.49 11.06
C THR A 119 4.69 17.47 10.76
N THR A 120 4.27 18.14 9.70
CA THR A 120 2.87 18.29 9.30
C THR A 120 2.30 16.97 8.79
N LEU A 121 3.00 16.28 7.91
CA LEU A 121 2.54 15.05 7.25
C LEU A 121 3.01 13.76 7.95
N ARG A 122 3.48 13.85 9.21
CA ARG A 122 4.03 12.71 9.96
C ARG A 122 3.10 11.47 9.95
N PRO A 123 1.79 11.58 10.24
CA PRO A 123 0.87 10.45 10.13
C PRO A 123 0.87 9.79 8.75
N ALA A 124 0.71 10.58 7.68
CA ALA A 124 0.66 10.05 6.31
C ALA A 124 1.99 9.39 5.91
N LEU A 125 3.14 10.00 6.21
CA LEU A 125 4.44 9.43 5.88
C LEU A 125 4.68 8.09 6.60
N LYS A 126 4.31 7.98 7.89
CA LYS A 126 4.37 6.71 8.63
C LYS A 126 3.43 5.65 8.04
N HIS A 127 2.23 6.04 7.65
CA HIS A 127 1.26 5.12 7.05
C HIS A 127 1.71 4.67 5.66
N LYS A 128 2.32 5.54 4.85
CA LYS A 128 2.89 5.18 3.54
C LYS A 128 3.95 4.09 3.68
N ALA A 129 4.84 4.21 4.68
CA ALA A 129 5.82 3.17 4.99
C ALA A 129 5.15 1.85 5.40
N LYS A 130 4.04 1.91 6.14
CA LYS A 130 3.27 0.72 6.50
C LYS A 130 2.62 0.04 5.30
N LEU A 131 2.05 0.82 4.38
CA LEU A 131 1.49 0.30 3.12
C LEU A 131 2.55 -0.41 2.29
N LEU A 132 3.76 0.14 2.23
CA LEU A 132 4.89 -0.51 1.55
C LEU A 132 5.34 -1.81 2.26
N GLU A 133 5.36 -1.84 3.61
CA GLU A 133 5.68 -3.06 4.39
C GLU A 133 4.75 -4.23 4.04
N ILE A 134 3.46 -3.94 3.84
CA ILE A 134 2.44 -4.95 3.49
C ILE A 134 2.32 -5.18 1.97
N LYS A 135 3.21 -4.56 1.18
CA LYS A 135 3.26 -4.68 -0.29
C LYS A 135 2.00 -4.17 -0.99
N ALA A 136 1.38 -3.11 -0.47
CA ALA A 136 0.22 -2.49 -1.11
C ALA A 136 0.55 -1.94 -2.51
N ASP A 137 1.80 -1.52 -2.74
CA ASP A 137 2.33 -1.13 -4.05
C ASP A 137 2.27 -2.26 -5.10
N LYS A 138 2.30 -3.51 -4.65
CA LYS A 138 2.22 -4.69 -5.53
C LYS A 138 0.79 -5.19 -5.70
N TYR A 139 0.02 -5.27 -4.61
CA TYR A 139 -1.33 -5.84 -4.65
C TYR A 139 -2.39 -4.84 -5.10
N TYR A 140 -2.22 -3.55 -4.78
CA TYR A 140 -3.13 -2.45 -5.10
C TYR A 140 -2.34 -1.24 -5.65
N PRO A 141 -1.67 -1.41 -6.82
CA PRO A 141 -0.74 -0.41 -7.35
C PRO A 141 -1.40 0.94 -7.64
N GLU A 142 -2.62 0.94 -8.18
CA GLU A 142 -3.35 2.17 -8.54
C GLU A 142 -3.67 3.01 -7.29
N ASP A 143 -4.22 2.38 -6.25
CA ASP A 143 -4.53 3.05 -4.99
C ASP A 143 -3.26 3.58 -4.30
N TYR A 144 -2.20 2.76 -4.29
CA TYR A 144 -0.92 3.16 -3.72
C TYR A 144 -0.34 4.38 -4.46
N GLN A 145 -0.34 4.35 -5.80
CA GLN A 145 0.13 5.47 -6.62
C GLN A 145 -0.69 6.73 -6.35
N ALA A 146 -2.02 6.64 -6.29
CA ALA A 146 -2.89 7.76 -5.99
C ALA A 146 -2.65 8.34 -4.59
N ILE A 147 -2.37 7.50 -3.59
CA ILE A 147 -1.95 7.94 -2.25
C ILE A 147 -0.62 8.70 -2.32
N THR A 148 0.37 8.17 -3.03
CA THR A 148 1.68 8.83 -3.14
C THR A 148 1.62 10.14 -3.90
N ALA A 149 0.79 10.24 -4.95
CA ALA A 149 0.56 11.47 -5.68
C ALA A 149 -0.08 12.54 -4.79
N THR A 150 -1.11 12.17 -4.01
CA THR A 150 -1.69 13.11 -3.04
C THR A 150 -0.67 13.56 -1.99
N ILE A 151 0.26 12.71 -1.54
CA ILE A 151 1.33 13.16 -0.62
C ILE A 151 2.19 14.26 -1.27
N VAL A 152 2.51 14.13 -2.56
CA VAL A 152 3.26 15.17 -3.31
C VAL A 152 2.46 16.47 -3.38
N GLU A 153 1.15 16.41 -3.69
CA GLU A 153 0.28 17.60 -3.70
C GLU A 153 0.25 18.30 -2.32
N LEU A 154 0.25 17.53 -1.22
CA LEU A 154 0.31 18.10 0.13
C LEU A 154 1.68 18.73 0.44
N ILE A 155 2.76 18.23 -0.17
CA ILE A 155 4.09 18.85 -0.08
C ILE A 155 4.11 20.17 -0.85
N ASP A 156 3.52 20.21 -2.04
CA ASP A 156 3.40 21.44 -2.84
C ASP A 156 2.64 22.53 -2.09
N LEU A 157 1.54 22.18 -1.42
CA LEU A 157 0.81 23.12 -0.55
C LEU A 157 1.68 23.66 0.59
N ILE A 158 2.58 22.84 1.16
CA ILE A 158 3.51 23.30 2.21
C ILE A 158 4.58 24.23 1.62
N GLU A 159 5.07 23.96 0.42
CA GLU A 159 5.98 24.88 -0.30
C GLU A 159 5.31 26.21 -0.66
N ASP A 160 3.98 26.21 -0.87
CA ASP A 160 3.15 27.40 -1.04
C ASP A 160 2.78 28.09 0.29
N GLY A 161 3.26 27.60 1.43
CA GLY A 161 2.94 28.14 2.76
C GLY A 161 1.51 27.84 3.23
N LYS A 162 0.74 27.04 2.48
CA LYS A 162 -0.65 26.64 2.76
C LYS A 162 -0.73 25.45 3.71
N ILE A 163 -0.09 25.56 4.88
CA ILE A 163 0.02 24.47 5.86
C ILE A 163 -1.36 23.99 6.33
N SER A 164 -2.32 24.88 6.53
CA SER A 164 -3.68 24.53 6.97
C SER A 164 -4.43 23.69 5.92
N GLU A 165 -4.28 24.00 4.63
CA GLU A 165 -4.86 23.20 3.54
C GLU A 165 -4.20 21.82 3.48
N ALA A 166 -2.87 21.75 3.62
CA ALA A 166 -2.14 20.48 3.67
C ALA A 166 -2.58 19.60 4.86
N GLN A 167 -2.85 20.20 6.02
CA GLN A 167 -3.37 19.48 7.18
C GLN A 167 -4.79 18.93 6.96
N LEU A 168 -5.66 19.70 6.30
CA LEU A 168 -7.00 19.24 5.94
C LEU A 168 -6.95 18.11 4.91
N GLY A 169 -6.14 18.26 3.87
CA GLY A 169 -5.92 17.24 2.85
C GLY A 169 -5.35 15.94 3.44
N GLN A 170 -4.43 16.03 4.40
CA GLN A 170 -3.93 14.86 5.11
C GLN A 170 -5.03 14.08 5.84
N LYS A 171 -6.02 14.74 6.46
CA LYS A 171 -7.11 14.04 7.15
C LYS A 171 -7.91 13.16 6.19
N ALA A 172 -8.21 13.69 4.99
CA ALA A 172 -8.89 12.93 3.94
C ALA A 172 -8.01 11.80 3.40
N LEU A 173 -6.71 12.06 3.21
CA LEU A 173 -5.75 11.07 2.77
C LEU A 173 -5.65 9.88 3.73
N LEU A 174 -5.60 10.12 5.05
CA LEU A 174 -5.48 9.05 6.04
C LEU A 174 -6.64 8.03 5.98
N LEU A 175 -7.84 8.46 5.61
CA LEU A 175 -8.97 7.54 5.40
C LEU A 175 -8.73 6.65 4.17
N ARG A 176 -8.26 7.22 3.06
CA ARG A 176 -7.90 6.46 1.84
C ARG A 176 -6.78 5.46 2.13
N MET A 177 -5.78 5.87 2.91
CA MET A 177 -4.68 4.99 3.33
C MET A 177 -5.14 3.86 4.23
N HIS A 178 -6.09 4.11 5.14
CA HIS A 178 -6.69 3.05 5.97
C HIS A 178 -7.45 2.04 5.12
N ASN A 179 -8.25 2.50 4.15
CA ASN A 179 -8.97 1.60 3.25
C ASN A 179 -8.01 0.72 2.43
N ASN A 180 -6.98 1.33 1.82
CA ASN A 180 -5.97 0.57 1.07
C ASN A 180 -5.21 -0.43 1.97
N GLU A 181 -4.96 -0.10 3.24
CA GLU A 181 -4.39 -1.04 4.22
C GLU A 181 -5.35 -2.22 4.48
N VAL A 182 -6.64 -1.96 4.70
CA VAL A 182 -7.67 -2.97 4.93
C VAL A 182 -7.77 -3.90 3.72
N ASP A 183 -7.91 -3.34 2.52
CA ASP A 183 -8.07 -4.11 1.27
C ASP A 183 -6.84 -4.99 1.02
N THR A 184 -5.64 -4.44 1.22
CA THR A 184 -4.40 -5.21 1.07
C THR A 184 -4.31 -6.37 2.05
N ILE A 185 -4.63 -6.15 3.34
CA ILE A 185 -4.60 -7.21 4.34
C ILE A 185 -5.68 -8.26 4.08
N GLU A 186 -6.89 -7.82 3.71
CA GLU A 186 -7.99 -8.72 3.35
C GLU A 186 -7.63 -9.60 2.15
N PHE A 187 -7.03 -9.04 1.10
CA PHE A 187 -6.55 -9.79 -0.05
C PHE A 187 -5.53 -10.86 0.37
N ILE A 188 -4.50 -10.47 1.12
CA ILE A 188 -3.43 -11.38 1.55
C ILE A 188 -3.97 -12.53 2.41
N GLN A 189 -4.92 -12.24 3.31
CA GLN A 189 -5.37 -13.20 4.32
C GLN A 189 -6.57 -14.03 3.86
N LEU A 190 -7.50 -13.44 3.10
CA LEU A 190 -8.83 -14.01 2.88
C LEU A 190 -9.14 -14.37 1.43
N GLN A 191 -8.31 -13.99 0.45
CA GLN A 191 -8.62 -14.25 -0.96
C GLN A 191 -8.80 -15.75 -1.25
N ALA A 192 -7.89 -16.60 -0.77
CA ALA A 192 -7.99 -18.05 -0.96
C ALA A 192 -9.29 -18.63 -0.35
N ILE A 193 -9.72 -18.10 0.80
CA ILE A 193 -10.97 -18.53 1.45
C ILE A 193 -12.18 -18.09 0.61
N LYS A 194 -12.18 -16.87 0.08
CA LYS A 194 -13.24 -16.37 -0.81
C LYS A 194 -13.36 -17.24 -2.07
N ASP A 195 -12.23 -17.57 -2.68
CA ASP A 195 -12.18 -18.41 -3.88
C ASP A 195 -12.72 -19.82 -3.57
N GLN A 196 -12.33 -20.39 -2.42
CA GLN A 196 -12.84 -21.69 -1.97
C GLN A 196 -14.35 -21.66 -1.71
N LEU A 197 -14.86 -20.61 -1.06
CA LEU A 197 -16.31 -20.47 -0.86
C LEU A 197 -17.06 -20.33 -2.19
N SER A 198 -16.51 -19.59 -3.16
CA SER A 198 -17.08 -19.52 -4.51
C SER A 198 -17.16 -20.90 -5.17
N ASN A 199 -16.12 -21.73 -5.02
CA ASN A 199 -16.11 -23.10 -5.50
C ASN A 199 -17.10 -24.02 -4.76
N ILE A 200 -17.27 -23.85 -3.44
CA ILE A 200 -18.30 -24.59 -2.69
C ILE A 200 -19.70 -24.22 -3.19
N GLN A 201 -19.93 -22.93 -3.46
CA GLN A 201 -21.20 -22.46 -4.00
C GLN A 201 -21.49 -23.03 -5.39
N SER A 202 -20.48 -23.10 -6.28
CA SER A 202 -20.67 -23.68 -7.61
C SER A 202 -21.02 -25.18 -7.57
N LYS A 203 -20.64 -25.89 -6.51
CA LYS A 203 -21.05 -27.27 -6.20
C LYS A 203 -22.41 -27.37 -5.51
N GLY A 204 -23.14 -26.26 -5.35
CA GLY A 204 -24.44 -26.21 -4.68
C GLY A 204 -24.38 -26.23 -3.16
N GLY A 205 -23.23 -25.92 -2.54
CA GLY A 205 -23.06 -25.99 -1.08
C GLY A 205 -24.05 -25.13 -0.28
N ASP A 206 -24.57 -24.06 -0.87
CA ASP A 206 -25.60 -23.20 -0.28
C ASP A 206 -26.98 -23.85 -0.20
N SER A 207 -27.26 -24.81 -1.07
CA SER A 207 -28.53 -25.55 -1.14
C SER A 207 -28.43 -26.95 -0.53
N ILE A 208 -27.31 -27.65 -0.75
CA ILE A 208 -27.12 -29.06 -0.37
C ILE A 208 -26.49 -29.20 1.02
N ALA A 209 -25.65 -28.24 1.44
CA ALA A 209 -25.03 -28.18 2.77
C ALA A 209 -25.28 -26.83 3.48
N PRO A 210 -26.54 -26.34 3.56
CA PRO A 210 -26.86 -24.96 3.93
C PRO A 210 -26.37 -24.57 5.33
N SER A 211 -26.36 -25.50 6.27
CA SER A 211 -25.87 -25.26 7.64
C SER A 211 -24.36 -25.01 7.67
N SER A 212 -23.57 -25.86 7.02
CA SER A 212 -22.12 -25.73 6.95
C SER A 212 -21.72 -24.48 6.15
N TRP A 213 -22.42 -24.22 5.03
CA TRP A 213 -22.24 -23.02 4.23
C TRP A 213 -22.47 -21.73 5.03
N LYS A 214 -23.56 -21.64 5.80
CA LYS A 214 -23.84 -20.49 6.68
C LYS A 214 -22.79 -20.30 7.77
N VAL A 215 -22.19 -21.37 8.29
CA VAL A 215 -21.09 -21.26 9.26
C VAL A 215 -19.86 -20.66 8.58
N ALA A 216 -19.48 -21.17 7.41
CA ALA A 216 -18.30 -20.70 6.67
C ALA A 216 -18.42 -19.21 6.29
N GLN A 217 -19.57 -18.79 5.75
CA GLN A 217 -19.83 -17.38 5.45
C GLN A 217 -19.73 -16.48 6.68
N ARG A 218 -20.33 -16.88 7.81
CA ARG A 218 -20.26 -16.10 9.06
C ARG A 218 -18.84 -15.97 9.57
N SER A 219 -18.03 -17.03 9.46
CA SER A 219 -16.61 -16.97 9.84
C SER A 219 -15.81 -16.03 8.94
N LEU A 220 -16.06 -16.03 7.62
CA LEU A 220 -15.45 -15.06 6.69
C LEU A 220 -15.84 -13.62 7.05
N LEU A 221 -17.13 -13.34 7.24
CA LEU A 221 -17.63 -12.01 7.60
C LEU A 221 -17.03 -11.52 8.92
N LYS A 222 -16.86 -12.41 9.90
CA LYS A 222 -16.19 -12.10 11.17
C LYS A 222 -14.72 -11.71 10.94
N ALA A 223 -14.01 -12.41 10.06
CA ALA A 223 -12.63 -12.09 9.73
C ALA A 223 -12.52 -10.73 9.03
N GLN A 224 -13.38 -10.46 8.03
CA GLN A 224 -13.44 -9.18 7.34
C GLN A 224 -13.74 -8.02 8.30
N ALA A 225 -14.73 -8.18 9.18
CA ALA A 225 -15.07 -7.17 10.19
C ALA A 225 -13.91 -6.85 11.14
N LEU A 226 -13.13 -7.88 11.55
CA LEU A 226 -11.94 -7.67 12.38
C LEU A 226 -10.83 -6.93 11.61
N ILE A 227 -10.57 -7.30 10.35
CA ILE A 227 -9.56 -6.65 9.52
C ILE A 227 -9.94 -5.19 9.28
N ALA A 228 -11.19 -4.90 8.92
CA ALA A 228 -11.67 -3.54 8.70
C ALA A 228 -11.51 -2.64 9.94
N LYS A 229 -11.78 -3.18 11.13
CA LYS A 229 -11.67 -2.45 12.40
C LYS A 229 -10.23 -2.31 12.89
N THR A 230 -9.42 -3.36 12.72
CA THR A 230 -8.08 -3.46 13.31
C THR A 230 -7.10 -4.16 12.36
N PRO A 231 -6.73 -3.56 11.21
CA PRO A 231 -5.94 -4.22 10.17
C PRO A 231 -4.50 -4.56 10.61
N ARG A 232 -4.07 -4.02 11.75
CA ARG A 232 -2.74 -4.24 12.34
C ARG A 232 -2.70 -5.31 13.42
N ALA A 233 -3.85 -5.90 13.78
CA ALA A 233 -3.96 -6.89 14.85
C ALA A 233 -3.50 -8.29 14.41
N LYS A 234 -2.23 -8.44 14.00
CA LYS A 234 -1.67 -9.64 13.34
C LYS A 234 -2.12 -10.97 13.98
N LYS A 235 -1.98 -11.11 15.30
CA LYS A 235 -2.35 -12.34 16.03
C LYS A 235 -3.85 -12.66 15.93
N GLN A 236 -4.70 -11.64 16.09
CA GLN A 236 -6.16 -11.83 16.05
C GLN A 236 -6.63 -12.10 14.62
N ILE A 237 -6.04 -11.41 13.63
CA ILE A 237 -6.29 -11.64 12.20
C ILE A 237 -5.92 -13.07 11.80
N MET A 238 -4.74 -13.56 12.20
CA MET A 238 -4.35 -14.94 11.96
C MET A 238 -5.34 -15.95 12.56
N GLN A 239 -5.80 -15.70 13.78
CA GLN A 239 -6.76 -16.58 14.46
C GLN A 239 -8.09 -16.64 13.70
N VAL A 240 -8.69 -15.49 13.36
CA VAL A 240 -9.97 -15.48 12.64
C VAL A 240 -9.85 -15.99 11.20
N THR A 241 -8.69 -15.79 10.56
CA THR A 241 -8.40 -16.35 9.23
C THR A 241 -8.36 -17.86 9.29
N HIS A 242 -7.68 -18.44 10.28
CA HIS A 242 -7.65 -19.89 10.48
C HIS A 242 -9.03 -20.46 10.86
N ASP A 243 -9.80 -19.75 11.68
CA ASP A 243 -11.18 -20.13 11.99
C ASP A 243 -12.07 -20.14 10.72
N ALA A 244 -11.91 -19.14 9.85
CA ALA A 244 -12.62 -19.05 8.58
C ALA A 244 -12.19 -20.15 7.60
N GLN A 245 -10.89 -20.43 7.48
CA GLN A 245 -10.37 -21.52 6.66
C GLN A 245 -10.94 -22.87 7.10
N ARG A 246 -10.88 -23.20 8.39
CA ARG A 246 -11.46 -24.46 8.90
C ARG A 246 -12.96 -24.59 8.62
N ALA A 247 -13.69 -23.48 8.72
CA ALA A 247 -15.11 -23.49 8.43
C ALA A 247 -15.40 -23.69 6.93
N ALA A 248 -14.58 -23.10 6.05
CA ALA A 248 -14.65 -23.33 4.60
C ALA A 248 -14.27 -24.78 4.24
N ASP A 249 -13.22 -25.34 4.84
CA ASP A 249 -12.82 -26.73 4.63
C ASP A 249 -13.94 -27.70 5.03
N HIS A 250 -14.53 -27.46 6.20
CA HIS A 250 -15.69 -28.24 6.65
C HIS A 250 -16.87 -28.12 5.69
N ALA A 251 -17.18 -26.90 5.20
CA ALA A 251 -18.26 -26.71 4.24
C ALA A 251 -18.00 -27.44 2.91
N ASP A 252 -16.77 -27.45 2.40
CA ASP A 252 -16.42 -28.18 1.19
C ASP A 252 -16.56 -29.69 1.38
N ILE A 253 -16.04 -30.23 2.48
CA ILE A 253 -16.16 -31.66 2.81
C ILE A 253 -17.63 -32.08 2.88
N ILE A 254 -18.46 -31.34 3.62
CA ILE A 254 -19.88 -31.66 3.76
C ILE A 254 -20.60 -31.53 2.41
N THR A 255 -20.31 -30.49 1.63
CA THR A 255 -20.93 -30.31 0.29
C THR A 255 -20.58 -31.49 -0.62
N ASN A 256 -19.30 -31.86 -0.69
CA ASN A 256 -18.86 -32.98 -1.54
C ASN A 256 -19.51 -34.30 -1.11
N PHE A 257 -19.55 -34.58 0.21
CA PHE A 257 -20.16 -35.82 0.72
C PHE A 257 -21.69 -35.83 0.52
N SER A 258 -22.37 -34.69 0.70
CA SER A 258 -23.79 -34.58 0.45
C SER A 258 -24.13 -34.71 -1.04
N ASN A 259 -23.29 -34.21 -1.94
CA ASN A 259 -23.43 -34.45 -3.38
C ASN A 259 -23.31 -35.94 -3.71
N GLU A 260 -22.29 -36.61 -3.16
CA GLU A 260 -22.13 -38.06 -3.35
C GLU A 260 -23.35 -38.86 -2.85
N LEU A 261 -23.97 -38.42 -1.74
CA LEU A 261 -25.22 -39.02 -1.24
C LEU A 261 -26.42 -38.75 -2.15
N ASN A 262 -26.54 -37.53 -2.71
CA ASN A 262 -27.62 -37.19 -3.63
C ASN A 262 -27.51 -37.93 -4.96
N ASP A 263 -26.29 -38.19 -5.42
CA ASP A 263 -25.98 -38.94 -6.63
C ASP A 263 -25.99 -40.47 -6.41
N ALA A 264 -26.30 -40.92 -5.19
CA ALA A 264 -26.29 -42.34 -4.84
C ALA A 264 -27.44 -43.09 -5.53
N ASN A 265 -27.12 -44.30 -6.02
CA ASN A 265 -28.03 -45.24 -6.65
C ASN A 265 -27.79 -46.66 -6.10
N SER A 266 -28.48 -47.67 -6.65
CA SER A 266 -28.36 -49.06 -6.20
C SER A 266 -26.94 -49.60 -6.23
N ASP A 267 -26.09 -49.07 -7.11
CA ASP A 267 -24.77 -49.63 -7.40
C ASP A 267 -23.69 -49.08 -6.46
N ASN A 268 -23.91 -47.90 -5.86
CA ASN A 268 -22.92 -47.23 -5.02
C ASN A 268 -23.41 -46.92 -3.58
N ALA A 269 -24.71 -47.03 -3.28
CA ALA A 269 -25.25 -46.71 -1.96
C ALA A 269 -24.66 -47.61 -0.85
N GLU A 270 -24.54 -48.92 -1.10
CA GLU A 270 -23.91 -49.85 -0.15
C GLU A 270 -22.44 -49.49 0.09
N ALA A 271 -21.70 -49.12 -0.96
CA ALA A 271 -20.30 -48.74 -0.84
C ALA A 271 -20.11 -47.49 0.04
N ILE A 272 -21.02 -46.51 -0.05
CA ILE A 272 -21.00 -45.33 0.82
C ILE A 272 -21.25 -45.73 2.29
N ALA A 273 -22.25 -46.58 2.55
CA ALA A 273 -22.56 -47.04 3.91
C ALA A 273 -21.39 -47.83 4.54
N LEU A 274 -20.80 -48.77 3.80
CA LEU A 274 -19.63 -49.54 4.23
C LEU A 274 -18.39 -48.66 4.47
N ARG A 275 -18.26 -47.54 3.76
CA ARG A 275 -17.17 -46.58 3.97
C ARG A 275 -17.32 -45.85 5.31
N VAL A 276 -18.54 -45.41 5.65
CA VAL A 276 -18.85 -44.78 6.95
C VAL A 276 -18.63 -45.76 8.10
N GLU A 277 -19.12 -46.99 7.97
CA GLU A 277 -18.88 -48.07 8.94
C GLU A 277 -17.37 -48.29 9.17
N ARG A 278 -16.58 -48.34 8.09
CA ARG A 278 -15.13 -48.54 8.16
C ARG A 278 -14.42 -47.42 8.92
N TRP A 279 -14.90 -46.18 8.85
CA TRP A 279 -14.34 -45.08 9.63
C TRP A 279 -14.54 -45.29 11.14
N LEU A 280 -15.74 -45.67 11.57
CA LEU A 280 -16.04 -45.98 12.97
C LEU A 280 -15.25 -47.21 13.45
N TYR A 281 -15.17 -48.24 12.61
CA TYR A 281 -14.39 -49.44 12.92
C TYR A 281 -12.91 -49.14 13.12
N ARG A 282 -12.30 -48.27 12.30
CA ARG A 282 -10.89 -47.85 12.49
C ARG A 282 -10.66 -47.20 13.85
N VAL A 283 -11.62 -46.40 14.33
CA VAL A 283 -11.57 -45.80 15.67
C VAL A 283 -11.70 -46.87 16.75
N SER A 284 -12.64 -47.82 16.60
CA SER A 284 -12.81 -48.97 17.49
C SER A 284 -11.52 -49.78 17.66
N VAL A 285 -10.85 -50.13 16.54
CA VAL A 285 -9.57 -50.85 16.55
C VAL A 285 -8.47 -50.06 17.25
N ALA A 286 -8.37 -48.75 17.00
CA ALA A 286 -7.38 -47.90 17.66
C ALA A 286 -7.59 -47.81 19.18
N LEU A 287 -8.84 -47.85 19.63
CA LEU A 287 -9.22 -47.89 21.05
C LEU A 287 -9.11 -49.30 21.66
N LYS A 288 -8.78 -50.32 20.87
CA LYS A 288 -8.80 -51.74 21.27
C LYS A 288 -10.15 -52.17 21.84
N HIS A 289 -11.23 -51.61 21.31
CA HIS A 289 -12.60 -51.97 21.68
C HIS A 289 -13.08 -53.17 20.86
N ASP A 290 -14.03 -53.92 21.39
CA ASP A 290 -14.69 -55.02 20.66
C ASP A 290 -15.38 -54.53 19.38
N ASP A 291 -15.53 -55.43 18.42
CA ASP A 291 -16.19 -55.15 17.14
C ASP A 291 -17.69 -54.88 17.33
N ILE A 292 -18.08 -53.63 17.13
CA ILE A 292 -19.45 -53.13 17.30
C ILE A 292 -20.15 -52.80 15.98
N ARG A 293 -19.60 -53.24 14.84
CA ARG A 293 -20.14 -52.95 13.50
C ARG A 293 -21.59 -53.39 13.27
N HIS A 294 -22.06 -54.37 14.06
CA HIS A 294 -23.43 -54.86 14.05
C HIS A 294 -24.47 -53.87 14.63
N ARG A 295 -24.04 -52.78 15.27
CA ARG A 295 -24.93 -51.78 15.89
C ARG A 295 -25.21 -50.60 14.95
N PRO A 296 -26.30 -49.84 15.14
CA PRO A 296 -26.52 -48.58 14.42
C PRO A 296 -25.33 -47.61 14.55
N PHE A 297 -25.03 -46.83 13.51
CA PHE A 297 -23.88 -45.91 13.51
C PHE A 297 -23.88 -44.90 14.68
N SER A 298 -25.07 -44.44 15.10
CA SER A 298 -25.22 -43.56 16.26
C SER A 298 -24.77 -44.23 17.56
N GLU A 299 -25.12 -45.50 17.77
CA GLU A 299 -24.71 -46.28 18.93
C GLU A 299 -23.23 -46.62 18.90
N GLN A 300 -22.70 -46.94 17.71
CA GLN A 300 -21.26 -47.13 17.53
C GLN A 300 -20.49 -45.87 17.93
N ALA A 301 -20.88 -44.70 17.40
CA ALA A 301 -20.24 -43.43 17.71
C ALA A 301 -20.31 -43.07 19.21
N ALA A 302 -21.47 -43.26 19.85
CA ALA A 302 -21.66 -42.98 21.28
C ALA A 302 -20.82 -43.91 22.18
N THR A 303 -20.73 -45.20 21.82
CA THR A 303 -19.90 -46.17 22.53
C THR A 303 -18.43 -45.78 22.44
N LEU A 304 -17.93 -45.47 21.24
CA LEU A 304 -16.54 -45.06 21.02
C LEU A 304 -16.19 -43.76 21.76
N ALA A 305 -17.10 -42.78 21.79
CA ALA A 305 -16.89 -41.55 22.56
C ALA A 305 -16.74 -41.82 24.06
N THR A 306 -17.59 -42.70 24.62
CA THR A 306 -17.52 -43.11 26.03
C THR A 306 -16.18 -43.77 26.38
N GLU A 307 -15.66 -44.60 25.48
CA GLU A 307 -14.37 -45.28 25.67
C GLU A 307 -13.18 -44.31 25.62
N VAL A 308 -13.21 -43.33 24.71
CA VAL A 308 -12.20 -42.26 24.69
C VAL A 308 -12.18 -41.52 26.03
N GLU A 309 -13.34 -41.16 26.59
CA GLU A 309 -13.41 -40.49 27.90
C GLU A 309 -12.87 -41.36 29.05
N LYS A 310 -13.09 -42.67 29.02
CA LYS A 310 -12.55 -43.60 30.03
C LYS A 310 -11.03 -43.64 29.97
N ILE A 311 -10.46 -43.71 28.77
CA ILE A 311 -9.00 -43.69 28.57
C ILE A 311 -8.43 -42.37 29.07
N MET A 312 -9.07 -41.24 28.73
CA MET A 312 -8.58 -39.92 29.14
C MET A 312 -8.62 -39.72 30.66
N ARG A 313 -9.65 -40.23 31.34
CA ARG A 313 -9.75 -40.22 32.81
C ARG A 313 -8.72 -41.10 33.51
N LYS A 314 -8.25 -42.18 32.88
CA LYS A 314 -7.19 -43.05 33.43
C LYS A 314 -5.77 -42.53 33.17
N SER A 315 -5.63 -41.57 32.28
CA SER A 315 -4.33 -40.98 31.87
C SER A 315 -3.98 -39.72 32.67
N HIS A 316 -4.88 -39.28 33.55
CA HIS A 316 -4.71 -38.24 34.56
C HIS A 316 -4.66 -38.88 35.95
#